data_AF-A0A833GK12-F1
#
_entry.id   AF-A0A833GK12-F1
#
_cell.length_a   1.000
_cell.length_b   1.000
_cell.length_c   1.000
_cell.angle_alpha   90.00
_cell.angle_beta   90.00
_cell.angle_gamma   90.00
#
_symmetry.space_group_name_H-M   'P 1'
#
loop_
_entity.id
_entity.type
_entity.pdbx_description
1 polymer ?
#
loop_
_entity_poly.entity_id
_entity_poly.type
_entity_poly.pdbx_seq_one_letter_code
_entity_poly.pdbx_strand_id
1 'polypeptide(L)'
;DNWIHDNLGGKGAGINVVGRYAAIERNRIEDNIGHNDHGGGVYVSTGSTDVRHNVIRGNVVGASAGYGWGGGIIVAAAGADLVGNLITDNYTPSTGSGVFWDEGATGTMKNDLIVQNRCPQGSRSGAAIYVDGGPGGPSTVAVENVTVADHVCPDTAPDGAAVVVEDGSAITFRNAIFWGNTRDFVTLSGGSYSIVYSITQQVGTGNIHANPLFADATNGDYHLRSAGGRYTPSGWVLDAVTSPGIDTGDPASGFSQESQPNGGRINLGAWGNTAQASRSPGSDLIFANGFE
;
A
#
# COMPACT_ATOMS: atom_id res chain seq x y z
N ASP A 1 -20.86 5.86 -1.48
CA ASP A 1 -20.07 5.24 -0.41
C ASP A 1 -20.90 4.15 0.24
N ASN A 2 -20.41 2.92 0.28
CA ASN A 2 -21.08 1.80 0.97
C ASN A 2 -20.23 1.35 2.16
N TRP A 3 -20.87 0.82 3.20
CA TRP A 3 -20.20 0.22 4.35
C TRP A 3 -20.55 -1.27 4.42
N ILE A 4 -19.52 -2.12 4.32
CA ILE A 4 -19.60 -3.58 4.26
C ILE A 4 -18.80 -4.10 5.43
N HIS A 5 -19.49 -4.47 6.50
CA HIS A 5 -18.83 -4.75 7.78
C HIS A 5 -19.47 -5.86 8.58
N ASP A 6 -18.68 -6.44 9.50
CA ASP A 6 -19.07 -7.50 10.43
C ASP A 6 -19.65 -8.76 9.76
N ASN A 7 -19.33 -8.99 8.49
CA ASN A 7 -19.77 -10.18 7.78
C ASN A 7 -18.95 -11.40 8.21
N LEU A 8 -19.62 -12.54 8.32
CA LEU A 8 -18.98 -13.85 8.48
C LEU A 8 -19.14 -14.63 7.18
N GLY A 9 -18.02 -14.96 6.52
CA GLY A 9 -18.02 -15.56 5.19
C GLY A 9 -17.01 -16.69 5.04
N GLY A 10 -17.10 -17.39 3.90
CA GLY A 10 -16.11 -18.39 3.51
C GLY A 10 -14.86 -17.72 2.94
N LYS A 11 -14.91 -17.39 1.64
CA LYS A 11 -13.88 -16.62 0.93
C LYS A 11 -14.42 -15.26 0.50
N GLY A 12 -13.65 -14.18 0.67
CA GLY A 12 -14.08 -12.81 0.38
C GLY A 12 -15.25 -12.40 1.27
N ALA A 13 -15.07 -12.45 2.59
CA ALA A 13 -16.18 -12.27 3.54
C ALA A 13 -16.87 -10.91 3.43
N GLY A 14 -16.13 -9.85 3.09
CA GLY A 14 -16.72 -8.57 2.70
C GLY A 14 -17.26 -8.59 1.27
N ILE A 15 -16.37 -8.78 0.28
CA ILE A 15 -16.70 -8.82 -1.15
C ILE A 15 -16.01 -10.00 -1.81
N ASN A 16 -16.79 -10.79 -2.55
CA ASN A 16 -16.28 -11.82 -3.45
C ASN A 16 -16.64 -11.45 -4.89
N VAL A 17 -15.61 -11.22 -5.71
CA VAL A 17 -15.76 -10.85 -7.11
C VAL A 17 -15.60 -12.09 -7.98
N VAL A 18 -16.71 -12.48 -8.62
CA VAL A 18 -16.76 -13.51 -9.66
C VAL A 18 -17.29 -12.94 -10.97
N GLY A 19 -16.81 -13.44 -12.11
CA GLY A 19 -17.21 -12.97 -13.44
C GLY A 19 -16.07 -12.39 -14.29
N ARG A 20 -16.37 -11.35 -15.08
CA ARG A 20 -15.44 -10.81 -16.10
C ARG A 20 -14.80 -9.48 -15.73
N TYR A 21 -15.60 -8.53 -15.22
CA TYR A 21 -15.17 -7.20 -14.82
C TYR A 21 -15.93 -6.72 -13.59
N ALA A 22 -15.25 -6.01 -12.69
CA ALA A 22 -15.88 -5.34 -11.55
C ALA A 22 -15.18 -4.03 -11.20
N ALA A 23 -15.92 -3.10 -10.60
CA ALA A 23 -15.39 -1.88 -10.01
C ALA A 23 -15.85 -1.78 -8.55
N ILE A 24 -14.89 -1.74 -7.63
CA ILE A 24 -15.10 -1.56 -6.19
C ILE A 24 -14.56 -0.17 -5.87
N GLU A 25 -15.45 0.81 -5.79
CA GLU A 25 -15.05 2.20 -5.57
C GLU A 25 -15.68 2.83 -4.34
N ARG A 26 -14.87 3.56 -3.56
CA ARG A 26 -15.34 4.42 -2.44
C ARG A 26 -16.17 3.65 -1.40
N ASN A 27 -15.73 2.46 -1.03
CA ASN A 27 -16.36 1.64 0.00
C ASN A 27 -15.53 1.61 1.27
N ARG A 28 -16.19 1.38 2.40
CA ARG A 28 -15.59 0.96 3.66
C ARG A 28 -15.86 -0.52 3.82
N ILE A 29 -14.82 -1.34 3.81
CA ILE A 29 -14.87 -2.80 3.92
C ILE A 29 -14.13 -3.14 5.21
N GLU A 30 -14.89 -3.29 6.29
CA GLU A 30 -14.35 -3.23 7.65
C GLU A 30 -14.72 -4.46 8.49
N ASP A 31 -13.78 -5.01 9.24
CA ASP A 31 -14.03 -6.00 10.30
C ASP A 31 -14.80 -7.27 9.82
N ASN A 32 -14.63 -7.64 8.54
CA ASN A 32 -15.21 -8.87 7.99
C ASN A 32 -14.31 -10.07 8.33
N ILE A 33 -14.93 -11.23 8.58
CA ILE A 33 -14.23 -12.44 9.00
C ILE A 33 -14.47 -13.57 8.00
N GLY A 34 -13.43 -13.91 7.26
CA GLY A 34 -13.31 -15.12 6.45
C GLY A 34 -12.93 -16.33 7.30
N HIS A 35 -13.78 -17.34 7.32
CA HIS A 35 -13.52 -18.60 8.02
C HIS A 35 -12.73 -19.60 7.20
N ASN A 36 -12.73 -19.46 5.86
CA ASN A 36 -11.89 -20.23 4.97
C ASN A 36 -10.54 -19.52 4.74
N ASP A 37 -9.81 -19.91 3.70
CA ASP A 37 -8.41 -19.59 3.51
C ASP A 37 -8.10 -18.40 2.59
N HIS A 38 -9.07 -17.78 1.90
CA HIS A 38 -8.81 -16.68 0.95
C HIS A 38 -9.72 -15.46 1.19
N GLY A 39 -9.12 -14.28 1.35
CA GLY A 39 -9.82 -12.99 1.30
C GLY A 39 -10.69 -12.71 2.52
N GLY A 40 -10.16 -11.99 3.50
CA GLY A 40 -10.95 -11.49 4.63
C GLY A 40 -11.88 -10.35 4.17
N GLY A 41 -11.30 -9.31 3.58
CA GLY A 41 -12.05 -8.18 3.03
C GLY A 41 -12.55 -8.47 1.62
N VAL A 42 -11.64 -8.55 0.66
CA VAL A 42 -11.94 -8.67 -0.78
C VAL A 42 -11.25 -9.87 -1.38
N TYR A 43 -12.00 -10.69 -2.12
CA TYR A 43 -11.45 -11.74 -2.97
C TYR A 43 -11.76 -11.44 -4.44
N VAL A 44 -10.72 -11.29 -5.25
CA VAL A 44 -10.79 -11.14 -6.70
C VAL A 44 -10.28 -12.40 -7.40
N SER A 45 -11.13 -13.03 -8.21
CA SER A 45 -10.77 -14.20 -9.02
C SER A 45 -11.27 -14.06 -10.47
N THR A 46 -11.10 -12.88 -11.08
CA THR A 46 -11.67 -12.53 -12.40
C THR A 46 -10.67 -11.83 -13.32
N GLY A 47 -11.01 -11.70 -14.59
CA GLY A 47 -10.09 -11.19 -15.62
C GLY A 47 -9.59 -9.75 -15.41
N SER A 48 -10.36 -8.86 -14.79
CA SER A 48 -9.93 -7.49 -14.46
C SER A 48 -10.87 -6.84 -13.44
N THR A 49 -10.32 -6.26 -12.37
CA THR A 49 -11.08 -5.54 -11.33
C THR A 49 -10.42 -4.22 -10.97
N ASP A 50 -11.20 -3.14 -11.00
CA ASP A 50 -10.77 -1.84 -10.47
C ASP A 50 -11.11 -1.75 -8.97
N VAL A 51 -10.12 -1.48 -8.13
CA VAL A 51 -10.30 -1.30 -6.68
C VAL A 51 -9.81 0.09 -6.33
N ARG A 52 -10.71 1.06 -6.18
CA ARG A 52 -10.33 2.48 -6.05
C ARG A 52 -10.91 3.18 -4.84
N HIS A 53 -10.07 3.93 -4.14
CA HIS A 53 -10.49 4.84 -3.06
C HIS A 53 -11.31 4.17 -1.96
N ASN A 54 -11.01 2.90 -1.66
CA ASN A 54 -11.66 2.17 -0.57
C ASN A 54 -10.86 2.30 0.72
N VAL A 55 -11.56 2.15 1.84
CA VAL A 55 -10.97 1.86 3.15
C VAL A 55 -11.20 0.37 3.42
N ILE A 56 -10.13 -0.41 3.49
CA ILE A 56 -10.17 -1.85 3.70
C ILE A 56 -9.42 -2.12 5.01
N ARG A 57 -10.18 -2.33 6.08
CA ARG A 57 -9.64 -2.29 7.43
C ARG A 57 -10.10 -3.43 8.32
N GLY A 58 -9.22 -3.93 9.18
CA GLY A 58 -9.60 -4.82 10.28
C GLY A 58 -10.11 -6.20 9.84
N ASN A 59 -10.07 -6.51 8.54
CA ASN A 59 -10.59 -7.75 8.02
C ASN A 59 -9.65 -8.92 8.38
N VAL A 60 -10.25 -10.08 8.61
CA VAL A 60 -9.57 -11.30 9.04
C VAL A 60 -9.89 -12.42 8.07
N VAL A 61 -8.90 -13.22 7.69
CA VAL A 61 -9.09 -14.50 6.99
C VAL A 61 -8.53 -15.66 7.82
N GLY A 62 -8.98 -16.88 7.57
CA GLY A 62 -8.47 -18.07 8.24
C GLY A 62 -8.95 -18.25 9.68
N ALA A 63 -10.03 -17.55 10.09
CA ALA A 63 -10.46 -17.52 11.48
C ALA A 63 -10.80 -18.90 12.06
N SER A 64 -11.35 -19.80 11.23
CA SER A 64 -11.59 -21.20 11.61
C SER A 64 -10.54 -22.15 11.09
N ALA A 65 -9.99 -21.88 9.90
CA ALA A 65 -9.01 -22.75 9.25
C ALA A 65 -7.65 -22.77 9.97
N GLY A 66 -7.28 -21.70 10.68
CA GLY A 66 -5.97 -21.54 11.32
C GLY A 66 -4.84 -21.21 10.32
N TYR A 67 -5.17 -21.06 9.04
CA TYR A 67 -4.28 -20.59 7.96
C TYR A 67 -5.11 -19.75 6.98
N GLY A 68 -4.47 -18.86 6.22
CA GLY A 68 -5.15 -18.08 5.18
C GLY A 68 -4.28 -17.04 4.50
N TRP A 69 -4.85 -16.41 3.47
CA TRP A 69 -4.13 -15.51 2.55
C TRP A 69 -5.02 -14.31 2.17
N GLY A 70 -4.42 -13.13 2.14
CA GLY A 70 -5.14 -11.88 1.81
C GLY A 70 -6.13 -11.45 2.88
N GLY A 71 -5.63 -10.99 4.03
CA GLY A 71 -6.50 -10.46 5.09
C GLY A 71 -7.37 -9.31 4.58
N GLY A 72 -6.74 -8.32 3.94
CA GLY A 72 -7.43 -7.21 3.28
C GLY A 72 -7.94 -7.61 1.90
N ILE A 73 -7.03 -7.85 0.96
CA ILE A 73 -7.33 -8.18 -0.44
C ILE A 73 -6.53 -9.42 -0.87
N ILE A 74 -7.15 -10.32 -1.61
CA ILE A 74 -6.45 -11.30 -2.45
C ILE A 74 -6.92 -11.20 -3.90
N VAL A 75 -5.95 -11.23 -4.81
CA VAL A 75 -6.14 -11.32 -6.26
C VAL A 75 -5.52 -12.65 -6.70
N ALA A 76 -6.33 -13.64 -7.07
CA ALA A 76 -5.87 -14.97 -7.45
C ALA A 76 -6.28 -15.32 -8.88
N ALA A 77 -5.32 -15.72 -9.70
CA ALA A 77 -5.52 -16.04 -11.12
C ALA A 77 -6.30 -14.95 -11.87
N ALA A 78 -5.98 -13.68 -11.55
CA ALA A 78 -6.81 -12.53 -11.87
C ALA A 78 -6.01 -11.27 -12.20
N GLY A 79 -6.70 -10.31 -12.84
CA GLY A 79 -6.19 -8.96 -13.09
C GLY A 79 -6.80 -7.95 -12.12
N ALA A 80 -6.00 -7.03 -11.55
CA ALA A 80 -6.55 -5.92 -10.77
C ALA A 80 -5.73 -4.63 -10.82
N ASP A 81 -6.41 -3.49 -10.76
CA ASP A 81 -5.80 -2.17 -10.61
C ASP A 81 -6.26 -1.54 -9.29
N LEU A 82 -5.35 -1.43 -8.33
CA LEU A 82 -5.58 -0.80 -7.04
C LEU A 82 -5.14 0.67 -7.12
N VAL A 83 -6.04 1.59 -6.76
CA VAL A 83 -5.73 3.02 -6.78
C VAL A 83 -6.27 3.75 -5.56
N GLY A 84 -5.39 4.43 -4.81
CA GLY A 84 -5.79 5.36 -3.75
C GLY A 84 -6.54 4.72 -2.59
N ASN A 85 -6.31 3.43 -2.31
CA ASN A 85 -6.94 2.72 -1.21
C ASN A 85 -6.15 2.90 0.09
N LEU A 86 -6.87 2.91 1.21
CA LEU A 86 -6.29 2.70 2.55
C LEU A 86 -6.49 1.24 2.94
N ILE A 87 -5.40 0.49 3.11
CA ILE A 87 -5.41 -0.93 3.47
C ILE A 87 -4.68 -1.09 4.80
N THR A 88 -5.43 -1.30 5.89
CA THR A 88 -4.85 -1.19 7.25
C THR A 88 -5.45 -2.16 8.26
N ASP A 89 -4.68 -2.56 9.27
CA ASP A 89 -5.14 -3.39 10.40
C ASP A 89 -5.75 -4.76 10.01
N ASN A 90 -5.59 -5.17 8.75
CA ASN A 90 -6.06 -6.47 8.30
C ASN A 90 -5.13 -7.56 8.81
N TYR A 91 -5.65 -8.77 8.98
CA TYR A 91 -4.92 -9.89 9.56
C TYR A 91 -5.15 -11.19 8.80
N THR A 92 -4.11 -12.00 8.80
CA THR A 92 -4.16 -13.38 8.36
C THR A 92 -3.18 -14.20 9.21
N PRO A 93 -3.50 -15.46 9.55
CA PRO A 93 -2.59 -16.34 10.25
C PRO A 93 -1.38 -16.80 9.40
N SER A 94 -1.42 -16.71 8.06
CA SER A 94 -0.28 -17.11 7.20
C SER A 94 0.51 -15.93 6.62
N THR A 95 0.05 -15.34 5.52
CA THR A 95 0.75 -14.21 4.86
C THR A 95 -0.17 -13.38 3.94
N GLY A 96 0.30 -12.20 3.52
CA GLY A 96 -0.45 -11.23 2.73
C GLY A 96 -1.57 -10.60 3.56
N SER A 97 -1.24 -10.09 4.75
CA SER A 97 -2.23 -9.48 5.65
C SER A 97 -2.94 -8.29 5.01
N GLY A 98 -2.23 -7.45 4.25
CA GLY A 98 -2.81 -6.35 3.47
C GLY A 98 -3.29 -6.81 2.10
N VAL A 99 -2.37 -7.19 1.22
CA VAL A 99 -2.64 -7.58 -0.18
C VAL A 99 -1.88 -8.86 -0.51
N PHE A 100 -2.55 -9.80 -1.18
CA PHE A 100 -1.95 -11.01 -1.72
C PHE A 100 -2.22 -11.08 -3.23
N TRP A 101 -1.16 -11.21 -4.04
CA TRP A 101 -1.21 -11.48 -5.48
C TRP A 101 -0.80 -12.93 -5.73
N ASP A 102 -1.66 -13.73 -6.35
CA ASP A 102 -1.52 -15.19 -6.39
C ASP A 102 -1.85 -15.81 -7.76
N GLU A 103 -1.32 -17.00 -8.01
CA GLU A 103 -1.66 -17.89 -9.13
C GLU A 103 -1.61 -17.21 -10.52
N GLY A 104 -0.54 -16.47 -10.79
CA GLY A 104 -0.38 -15.76 -12.07
C GLY A 104 -1.19 -14.45 -12.13
N ALA A 105 -1.49 -13.85 -10.98
CA ALA A 105 -2.15 -12.57 -10.92
C ALA A 105 -1.28 -11.47 -11.53
N THR A 106 -1.94 -10.50 -12.18
CA THR A 106 -1.28 -9.36 -12.79
C THR A 106 -1.99 -8.07 -12.43
N GLY A 107 -1.26 -6.97 -12.30
CA GLY A 107 -1.93 -5.73 -11.92
C GLY A 107 -1.03 -4.57 -11.59
N THR A 108 -1.68 -3.49 -11.17
CA THR A 108 -1.02 -2.28 -10.71
C THR A 108 -1.51 -1.87 -9.32
N MET A 109 -0.63 -1.18 -8.59
CA MET A 109 -0.97 -0.45 -7.37
C MET A 109 -0.49 0.98 -7.49
N LYS A 110 -1.36 1.95 -7.19
CA LYS A 110 -1.03 3.36 -7.36
C LYS A 110 -1.63 4.22 -6.26
N ASN A 111 -0.84 5.07 -5.63
CA ASN A 111 -1.33 5.99 -4.59
C ASN A 111 -1.98 5.27 -3.39
N ASP A 112 -1.77 3.96 -3.24
CA ASP A 112 -2.28 3.17 -2.12
C ASP A 112 -1.44 3.40 -0.86
N LEU A 113 -2.12 3.35 0.29
CA LEU A 113 -1.54 3.43 1.62
C LEU A 113 -1.77 2.09 2.34
N ILE A 114 -0.70 1.30 2.48
CA ILE A 114 -0.72 -0.04 3.08
C ILE A 114 0.01 0.03 4.41
N VAL A 115 -0.72 0.16 5.50
CA VAL A 115 -0.13 0.52 6.81
C VAL A 115 -0.70 -0.28 7.96
N GLN A 116 0.12 -0.60 8.95
CA GLN A 116 -0.33 -1.23 10.20
C GLN A 116 -1.11 -2.55 10.00
N ASN A 117 -0.94 -3.25 8.87
CA ASN A 117 -1.53 -4.58 8.70
C ASN A 117 -0.83 -5.55 9.66
N ARG A 118 -1.63 -6.37 10.34
CA ARG A 118 -1.20 -7.12 11.52
C ARG A 118 -0.38 -8.34 11.11
N CYS A 119 0.73 -8.52 11.81
CA CYS A 119 1.61 -9.66 11.61
C CYS A 119 1.06 -10.93 12.26
N PRO A 120 1.08 -12.10 11.58
CA PRO A 120 0.87 -13.39 12.24
C PRO A 120 1.99 -13.72 13.21
N GLN A 121 1.63 -14.21 14.40
CA GLN A 121 2.60 -14.77 15.34
C GLN A 121 3.01 -16.18 14.90
N GLY A 122 4.32 -16.43 14.81
CA GLY A 122 4.86 -17.77 14.55
C GLY A 122 4.85 -18.25 13.10
N SER A 123 4.33 -17.45 12.15
CA SER A 123 4.49 -17.69 10.71
C SER A 123 5.82 -17.10 10.24
N ARG A 124 6.64 -17.90 9.55
CA ARG A 124 7.93 -17.42 9.04
C ARG A 124 7.79 -16.47 7.86
N SER A 125 6.66 -16.46 7.15
CA SER A 125 6.51 -15.68 5.91
C SER A 125 5.54 -14.51 6.05
N GLY A 126 5.32 -13.98 7.26
CA GLY A 126 4.38 -12.87 7.48
C GLY A 126 4.73 -11.65 6.61
N ALA A 127 3.72 -11.15 5.88
CA ALA A 127 3.87 -9.99 5.00
C ALA A 127 2.63 -9.09 4.95
N ALA A 128 2.84 -7.82 4.61
CA ALA A 128 1.77 -6.88 4.27
C ALA A 128 1.35 -7.08 2.81
N ILE A 129 2.32 -7.16 1.91
CA ILE A 129 2.12 -7.48 0.50
C ILE A 129 2.84 -8.79 0.21
N TYR A 130 2.10 -9.78 -0.30
CA TYR A 130 2.66 -11.04 -0.75
C TYR A 130 2.43 -11.20 -2.26
N VAL A 131 3.44 -11.64 -2.98
CA VAL A 131 3.36 -11.88 -4.42
C VAL A 131 3.87 -13.29 -4.69
N ASP A 132 2.94 -14.21 -4.89
CA ASP A 132 3.19 -15.63 -5.11
C ASP A 132 2.88 -16.02 -6.57
N GLY A 133 3.52 -17.09 -7.01
CA GLY A 133 3.15 -17.83 -8.20
C GLY A 133 2.06 -18.83 -7.89
N GLY A 134 2.21 -20.08 -8.33
CA GLY A 134 1.22 -21.14 -8.16
C GLY A 134 0.89 -21.85 -9.46
N PRO A 135 -0.19 -22.65 -9.51
CA PRO A 135 -0.55 -23.44 -10.70
C PRO A 135 -0.77 -22.60 -11.96
N GLY A 136 -1.14 -21.32 -11.81
CA GLY A 136 -1.31 -20.36 -12.89
C GLY A 136 -0.01 -19.73 -13.42
N GLY A 137 1.13 -19.99 -12.77
CA GLY A 137 2.42 -19.37 -13.08
C GLY A 137 2.77 -18.18 -12.18
N PRO A 138 3.87 -17.46 -12.46
CA PRO A 138 4.34 -16.35 -11.65
C PRO A 138 3.42 -15.12 -11.75
N SER A 139 3.17 -14.46 -10.62
CA SER A 139 2.43 -13.19 -10.58
C SER A 139 3.35 -12.00 -10.91
N THR A 140 2.78 -10.92 -11.45
CA THR A 140 3.55 -9.71 -11.81
C THR A 140 2.80 -8.42 -11.48
N VAL A 141 3.44 -7.55 -10.68
CA VAL A 141 2.82 -6.32 -10.17
C VAL A 141 3.71 -5.10 -10.41
N ALA A 142 3.12 -4.00 -10.90
CA ALA A 142 3.79 -2.70 -11.02
C ALA A 142 3.21 -1.70 -10.01
N VAL A 143 4.08 -1.04 -9.25
CA VAL A 143 3.70 -0.19 -8.13
C VAL A 143 4.29 1.21 -8.25
N GLU A 144 3.41 2.23 -8.17
CA GLU A 144 3.80 3.63 -8.25
C GLU A 144 3.21 4.45 -7.10
N ASN A 145 4.00 5.34 -6.50
CA ASN A 145 3.52 6.30 -5.50
C ASN A 145 2.81 5.61 -4.33
N VAL A 146 3.37 4.54 -3.78
CA VAL A 146 2.74 3.78 -2.67
C VAL A 146 3.51 4.00 -1.37
N THR A 147 2.80 4.02 -0.25
CA THR A 147 3.41 3.99 1.08
C THR A 147 3.10 2.66 1.76
N VAL A 148 4.15 1.92 2.13
CA VAL A 148 4.07 0.69 2.92
C VAL A 148 4.78 0.93 4.26
N ALA A 149 4.03 1.02 5.34
CA ALA A 149 4.61 1.41 6.62
C ALA A 149 4.05 0.67 7.84
N ASP A 150 4.86 0.65 8.89
CA ASP A 150 4.50 0.10 10.21
C ASP A 150 3.99 -1.34 10.18
N HIS A 151 4.52 -2.16 9.26
CA HIS A 151 4.36 -3.61 9.30
C HIS A 151 5.46 -4.23 10.18
N VAL A 152 5.17 -4.34 11.47
CA VAL A 152 6.10 -4.81 12.50
C VAL A 152 5.94 -6.32 12.72
N CYS A 153 6.93 -7.08 12.28
CA CYS A 153 7.01 -8.54 12.25
C CYS A 153 8.37 -9.05 12.77
N PRO A 154 8.70 -8.90 14.07
CA PRO A 154 10.03 -9.23 14.59
C PRO A 154 10.40 -10.72 14.49
N ASP A 155 9.40 -11.61 14.59
CA ASP A 155 9.60 -13.06 14.69
C ASP A 155 9.46 -13.80 13.34
N THR A 156 9.29 -13.08 12.24
CA THR A 156 9.10 -13.69 10.90
C THR A 156 10.42 -13.84 10.14
N ALA A 157 11.57 -13.67 10.80
CA ALA A 157 12.84 -13.95 10.15
C ALA A 157 13.05 -15.47 9.94
N PRO A 158 13.70 -15.89 8.83
CA PRO A 158 14.23 -15.05 7.75
C PRO A 158 13.22 -14.72 6.65
N ASP A 159 12.06 -15.36 6.58
CA ASP A 159 11.25 -15.43 5.35
C ASP A 159 10.19 -14.30 5.21
N GLY A 160 9.91 -13.54 6.27
CA GLY A 160 8.90 -12.47 6.29
C GLY A 160 9.47 -11.05 6.15
N ALA A 161 8.64 -10.14 5.64
CA ALA A 161 8.97 -8.73 5.42
C ALA A 161 7.70 -7.94 5.08
N ALA A 162 7.77 -6.62 4.94
CA ALA A 162 6.66 -5.83 4.41
C ALA A 162 6.21 -6.35 3.04
N VAL A 163 7.17 -6.73 2.18
CA VAL A 163 6.92 -7.35 0.87
C VAL A 163 7.69 -8.67 0.78
N VAL A 164 6.98 -9.76 0.47
CA VAL A 164 7.59 -11.05 0.14
C VAL A 164 7.18 -11.44 -1.28
N VAL A 165 8.14 -11.92 -2.06
CA VAL A 165 7.95 -12.30 -3.46
C VAL A 165 8.51 -13.68 -3.72
N GLU A 166 7.74 -14.58 -4.30
CA GLU A 166 8.18 -15.96 -4.53
C GLU A 166 7.71 -16.58 -5.85
N ASP A 167 8.13 -17.84 -6.06
CA ASP A 167 7.72 -18.68 -7.20
C ASP A 167 7.91 -18.03 -8.57
N GLY A 168 9.07 -17.40 -8.76
CA GLY A 168 9.43 -16.71 -10.00
C GLY A 168 8.65 -15.41 -10.26
N SER A 169 7.82 -14.98 -9.30
CA SER A 169 7.02 -13.75 -9.40
C SER A 169 7.87 -12.49 -9.33
N ALA A 170 7.28 -11.39 -9.76
CA ALA A 170 7.97 -10.10 -9.84
C ALA A 170 7.10 -8.93 -9.37
N ILE A 171 7.72 -8.01 -8.63
CA ILE A 171 7.11 -6.73 -8.27
C ILE A 171 8.09 -5.58 -8.47
N THR A 172 7.60 -4.46 -8.98
CA THR A 172 8.44 -3.27 -9.21
C THR A 172 7.86 -2.06 -8.51
N PHE A 173 8.71 -1.25 -7.90
CA PHE A 173 8.33 -0.06 -7.15
C PHE A 173 9.02 1.18 -7.70
N ARG A 174 8.26 2.27 -7.83
CA ARG A 174 8.75 3.62 -8.11
C ARG A 174 8.04 4.63 -7.21
N ASN A 175 8.75 5.66 -6.76
CA ASN A 175 8.19 6.74 -5.94
C ASN A 175 7.56 6.24 -4.63
N ALA A 176 8.07 5.15 -4.06
CA ALA A 176 7.48 4.52 -2.91
C ALA A 176 8.10 5.02 -1.59
N ILE A 177 7.40 4.78 -0.49
CA ILE A 177 7.94 4.94 0.87
C ILE A 177 7.77 3.63 1.62
N PHE A 178 8.90 3.08 2.07
CA PHE A 178 8.99 1.97 3.00
C PHE A 178 9.60 2.47 4.31
N TRP A 179 8.83 2.43 5.40
CA TRP A 179 9.29 2.95 6.69
C TRP A 179 8.60 2.30 7.88
N GLY A 180 9.29 2.15 9.01
CA GLY A 180 8.71 1.56 10.23
C GLY A 180 8.42 0.06 10.13
N ASN A 181 8.78 -0.59 9.02
CA ASN A 181 8.66 -2.03 8.85
C ASN A 181 9.82 -2.76 9.54
N THR A 182 9.62 -4.00 9.99
CA THR A 182 10.75 -4.81 10.51
C THR A 182 11.80 -5.09 9.44
N ARG A 183 11.35 -5.30 8.20
CA ARG A 183 12.18 -5.51 7.01
C ARG A 183 11.36 -5.11 5.79
N ASP A 184 11.99 -4.48 4.80
CA ASP A 184 11.27 -4.04 3.60
C ASP A 184 10.94 -5.21 2.66
N PHE A 185 11.93 -6.03 2.30
CA PHE A 185 11.79 -7.07 1.26
C PHE A 185 12.41 -8.41 1.64
N VAL A 186 11.79 -9.49 1.18
CA VAL A 186 12.36 -10.85 1.07
C VAL A 186 11.96 -11.45 -0.28
N THR A 187 12.86 -12.22 -0.89
CA THR A 187 12.56 -13.06 -2.05
C THR A 187 12.79 -14.53 -1.74
N LEU A 188 11.87 -15.38 -2.18
CA LEU A 188 11.92 -16.84 -2.04
C LEU A 188 11.77 -17.47 -3.43
N SER A 189 12.15 -18.74 -3.61
CA SER A 189 11.81 -19.54 -4.81
C SER A 189 11.94 -18.83 -6.19
N GLY A 190 12.99 -18.01 -6.38
CA GLY A 190 13.22 -17.29 -7.64
C GLY A 190 12.41 -16.01 -7.84
N GLY A 191 11.66 -15.56 -6.84
CA GLY A 191 10.99 -14.27 -6.82
C GLY A 191 11.97 -13.09 -6.93
N SER A 192 11.48 -11.96 -7.44
CA SER A 192 12.30 -10.79 -7.72
C SER A 192 11.58 -9.48 -7.43
N TYR A 193 12.35 -8.45 -7.06
CA TYR A 193 11.82 -7.10 -6.97
C TYR A 193 12.80 -6.07 -7.51
N SER A 194 12.28 -4.90 -7.86
CA SER A 194 13.10 -3.69 -8.05
C SER A 194 12.43 -2.50 -7.39
N ILE A 195 13.23 -1.57 -6.88
CA ILE A 195 12.76 -0.34 -6.25
C ILE A 195 13.67 0.83 -6.62
N VAL A 196 13.07 1.90 -7.14
CA VAL A 196 13.78 3.11 -7.58
C VAL A 196 13.06 4.37 -7.11
N TYR A 197 13.80 5.48 -6.99
CA TYR A 197 13.29 6.79 -6.58
C TYR A 197 12.38 6.70 -5.36
N SER A 198 12.83 6.07 -4.27
CA SER A 198 11.98 5.74 -3.12
C SER A 198 12.67 6.03 -1.79
N ILE A 199 11.90 6.22 -0.72
CA ILE A 199 12.40 6.11 0.66
C ILE A 199 12.40 4.63 1.04
N THR A 200 13.56 4.04 1.26
CA THR A 200 13.72 2.62 1.62
C THR A 200 15.13 2.36 2.17
N GLN A 201 15.32 1.22 2.82
CA GLN A 201 16.65 0.72 3.18
C GLN A 201 17.44 0.17 1.98
N GLN A 202 16.78 -0.08 0.84
CA GLN A 202 17.42 -0.65 -0.34
C GLN A 202 18.25 0.38 -1.11
N VAL A 203 19.47 0.00 -1.47
CA VAL A 203 20.29 0.77 -2.40
C VAL A 203 19.71 0.70 -3.81
N GLY A 204 19.72 1.81 -4.53
CA GLY A 204 19.17 1.87 -5.88
C GLY A 204 19.12 3.29 -6.44
N THR A 205 18.87 3.41 -7.74
CA THR A 205 18.76 4.70 -8.42
C THR A 205 17.69 5.56 -7.76
N GLY A 206 18.08 6.76 -7.30
CA GLY A 206 17.16 7.71 -6.68
C GLY A 206 16.63 7.30 -5.31
N ASN A 207 17.02 6.14 -4.77
CA ASN A 207 16.59 5.74 -3.43
C ASN A 207 17.30 6.57 -2.37
N ILE A 208 16.56 6.92 -1.33
CA ILE A 208 17.04 7.66 -0.18
C ILE A 208 16.73 6.88 1.10
N HIS A 209 17.70 6.80 2.00
CA HIS A 209 17.51 6.19 3.32
C HIS A 209 17.43 7.30 4.38
N ALA A 210 16.24 7.87 4.52
CA ALA A 210 15.96 8.95 5.46
C ALA A 210 14.54 8.85 6.00
N ASN A 211 14.34 9.31 7.23
CA ASN A 211 13.02 9.33 7.85
C ASN A 211 12.04 10.17 6.99
N PRO A 212 10.88 9.62 6.58
CA PRO A 212 9.91 10.32 5.75
C PRO A 212 9.20 11.47 6.48
N LEU A 213 9.39 11.62 7.78
CA LEU A 213 8.76 12.68 8.60
C LEU A 213 7.24 12.69 8.41
N PHE A 214 6.60 11.54 8.60
CA PHE A 214 5.14 11.46 8.66
C PHE A 214 4.60 12.37 9.78
N ALA A 215 3.44 12.96 9.53
CA ALA A 215 2.80 13.89 10.46
C ALA A 215 2.51 13.27 11.81
N ASP A 216 1.77 12.16 11.80
CA ASP A 216 1.29 11.46 12.98
C ASP A 216 0.89 10.02 12.59
N ALA A 217 1.89 9.21 12.23
CA ALA A 217 1.69 7.83 11.80
C ALA A 217 0.97 6.98 12.86
N THR A 218 1.18 7.26 14.16
CA THR A 218 0.50 6.56 15.25
C THR A 218 -1.02 6.74 15.20
N ASN A 219 -1.50 7.89 14.73
CA ASN A 219 -2.93 8.17 14.56
C ASN A 219 -3.40 8.08 13.10
N GLY A 220 -2.60 7.47 12.21
CA GLY A 220 -2.96 7.21 10.81
C GLY A 220 -2.69 8.36 9.84
N ASP A 221 -2.04 9.44 10.26
CA ASP A 221 -1.65 10.55 9.36
C ASP A 221 -0.25 10.34 8.79
N TYR A 222 -0.21 9.69 7.63
CA TYR A 222 1.00 9.41 6.85
C TYR A 222 1.34 10.52 5.84
N HIS A 223 0.70 11.69 5.91
CA HIS A 223 1.14 12.82 5.09
C HIS A 223 2.55 13.27 5.51
N LEU A 224 3.36 13.66 4.52
CA LEU A 224 4.70 14.16 4.75
C LEU A 224 4.64 15.55 5.38
N ARG A 225 5.39 15.78 6.46
CA ARG A 225 5.53 17.12 7.05
C ARG A 225 6.18 18.07 6.05
N SER A 226 5.69 19.30 6.00
CA SER A 226 6.28 20.34 5.15
C SER A 226 6.16 21.74 5.73
N ALA A 227 7.27 22.47 5.69
CA ALA A 227 7.28 23.92 5.94
C ALA A 227 6.56 24.73 4.85
N GLY A 228 6.24 24.13 3.70
CA GLY A 228 5.38 24.71 2.66
C GLY A 228 3.88 24.50 2.87
N GLY A 229 3.52 23.65 3.84
CA GLY A 229 2.14 23.28 4.14
C GLY A 229 1.89 21.81 3.83
N ARG A 230 1.60 21.05 4.88
CA ARG A 230 1.07 19.69 4.77
C ARG A 230 -0.44 19.70 4.69
N TYR A 231 -1.00 18.78 3.91
CA TYR A 231 -2.44 18.63 3.78
C TYR A 231 -3.08 18.09 5.07
N THR A 232 -4.25 18.64 5.41
CA THR A 232 -5.21 18.07 6.37
C THR A 232 -6.62 18.27 5.81
N PRO A 233 -7.64 17.54 6.29
CA PRO A 233 -9.02 17.79 5.90
C PRO A 233 -9.52 19.22 6.20
N SER A 234 -8.89 19.91 7.17
CA SER A 234 -9.18 21.31 7.53
C SER A 234 -8.39 22.35 6.73
N GLY A 235 -7.48 21.94 5.84
CA GLY A 235 -6.62 22.83 5.06
C GLY A 235 -5.12 22.57 5.29
N TRP A 236 -4.29 23.54 4.95
CA TRP A 236 -2.82 23.41 4.99
C TRP A 236 -2.25 23.80 6.35
N VAL A 237 -1.41 22.94 6.91
CA VAL A 237 -0.70 23.17 8.19
C VAL A 237 0.79 23.31 7.91
N LEU A 238 1.40 24.40 8.37
CA LEU A 238 2.85 24.60 8.27
C LEU A 238 3.55 23.79 9.36
N ASP A 239 4.43 22.87 8.95
CA ASP A 239 5.26 22.11 9.87
C ASP A 239 6.64 22.79 10.08
N ALA A 240 7.30 22.53 11.20
CA ALA A 240 8.62 23.08 11.49
C ALA A 240 9.76 22.44 10.68
N VAL A 241 9.48 21.33 9.99
CA VAL A 241 10.44 20.53 9.23
C VAL A 241 9.82 20.11 7.90
N THR A 242 10.68 19.89 6.90
CA THR A 242 10.28 19.39 5.60
C THR A 242 10.81 17.98 5.41
N SER A 243 9.90 17.08 5.05
CA SER A 243 10.24 15.70 4.70
C SER A 243 11.24 15.63 3.53
N PRO A 244 12.21 14.71 3.57
CA PRO A 244 13.06 14.42 2.42
C PRO A 244 12.29 13.77 1.26
N GLY A 245 11.03 13.38 1.46
CA GLY A 245 10.14 12.87 0.42
C GLY A 245 9.45 13.96 -0.40
N ILE A 246 9.64 15.23 -0.08
CA ILE A 246 9.05 16.35 -0.83
C ILE A 246 9.89 16.66 -2.06
N ASP A 247 9.28 16.72 -3.24
CA ASP A 247 9.91 17.03 -4.53
C ASP A 247 11.11 16.13 -4.90
N THR A 248 11.09 14.85 -4.50
CA THR A 248 12.24 13.94 -4.66
C THR A 248 11.98 12.68 -5.49
N GLY A 249 10.77 12.46 -5.98
CA GLY A 249 10.46 11.29 -6.82
C GLY A 249 11.12 11.30 -8.19
N ASP A 250 10.83 10.29 -9.01
CA ASP A 250 11.38 10.14 -10.36
C ASP A 250 11.11 11.42 -11.19
N PRO A 251 12.15 12.09 -11.72
CA PRO A 251 12.00 13.29 -12.55
C PRO A 251 11.10 13.12 -13.79
N ALA A 252 10.90 11.89 -14.26
CA ALA A 252 10.01 11.59 -15.39
C ALA A 252 8.53 11.41 -14.97
N SER A 253 8.25 11.33 -13.67
CA SER A 253 6.89 11.14 -13.16
C SER A 253 6.08 12.45 -13.22
N GLY A 254 4.79 12.33 -13.51
CA GLY A 254 3.88 13.47 -13.46
C GLY A 254 3.67 13.95 -12.03
N PHE A 255 3.55 15.27 -11.86
CA PHE A 255 3.27 15.96 -10.59
C PHE A 255 2.16 17.02 -10.73
N SER A 256 1.47 17.02 -11.88
CA SER A 256 0.52 18.08 -12.25
C SER A 256 -0.73 18.14 -11.37
N GLN A 257 -0.99 17.09 -10.59
CA GLN A 257 -2.10 17.06 -9.63
C GLN A 257 -1.69 17.55 -8.24
N GLU A 258 -0.40 17.79 -7.98
CA GLU A 258 0.05 18.36 -6.72
C GLU A 258 -0.23 19.86 -6.66
N SER A 259 -0.78 20.31 -5.53
CA SER A 259 -1.16 21.72 -5.37
C SER A 259 0.07 22.64 -5.27
N GLN A 260 0.00 23.84 -5.85
CA GLN A 260 1.09 24.82 -5.75
C GLN A 260 1.27 25.36 -4.33
N PRO A 261 2.52 25.66 -3.91
CA PRO A 261 3.78 25.35 -4.59
C PRO A 261 4.11 23.85 -4.55
N ASN A 262 4.53 23.28 -5.69
CA ASN A 262 4.81 21.83 -5.83
C ASN A 262 6.20 21.49 -6.40
N GLY A 263 7.12 22.46 -6.37
CA GLY A 263 8.55 22.23 -6.60
C GLY A 263 8.96 21.76 -8.00
N GLY A 264 8.01 21.51 -8.89
CA GLY A 264 8.26 20.97 -10.23
C GLY A 264 8.68 19.50 -10.24
N ARG A 265 8.46 18.74 -9.16
CA ARG A 265 8.85 17.32 -9.07
C ARG A 265 7.91 16.58 -8.12
N ILE A 266 7.58 15.33 -8.43
CA ILE A 266 6.61 14.57 -7.64
C ILE A 266 7.11 14.32 -6.21
N ASN A 267 6.21 14.42 -5.25
CA ASN A 267 6.41 13.91 -3.90
C ASN A 267 6.44 12.37 -3.88
N LEU A 268 7.16 11.78 -2.94
CA LEU A 268 7.18 10.33 -2.72
C LEU A 268 5.95 9.85 -1.95
N GLY A 269 5.57 8.59 -2.16
CA GLY A 269 4.55 7.87 -1.39
C GLY A 269 3.12 8.06 -1.87
N ALA A 270 2.17 7.58 -1.06
CA ALA A 270 0.73 7.47 -1.36
C ALA A 270 0.11 8.76 -1.93
N TRP A 271 0.61 9.92 -1.54
CA TRP A 271 0.06 11.21 -1.92
C TRP A 271 0.75 11.87 -3.13
N GLY A 272 1.83 11.29 -3.66
CA GLY A 272 2.53 11.81 -4.83
C GLY A 272 1.61 11.93 -6.04
N ASN A 273 1.67 13.07 -6.75
CA ASN A 273 0.77 13.41 -7.84
C ASN A 273 -0.72 13.32 -7.46
N THR A 274 -1.08 13.82 -6.28
CA THR A 274 -2.47 13.99 -5.84
C THR A 274 -2.69 15.39 -5.27
N ALA A 275 -3.96 15.81 -5.15
CA ALA A 275 -4.31 17.08 -4.53
C ALA A 275 -3.97 17.15 -3.02
N GLN A 276 -3.67 16.02 -2.38
CA GLN A 276 -3.29 15.92 -0.96
C GLN A 276 -1.77 15.92 -0.76
N ALA A 277 -0.98 15.98 -1.84
CA ALA A 277 0.47 16.07 -1.75
C ALA A 277 0.88 17.34 -0.97
N SER A 278 1.76 17.18 0.01
CA SER A 278 2.27 18.30 0.82
C SER A 278 3.04 19.29 -0.07
N ARG A 279 2.80 20.58 0.14
CA ARG A 279 3.37 21.65 -0.67
C ARG A 279 4.86 21.81 -0.41
N SER A 280 5.60 22.21 -1.43
CA SER A 280 7.01 22.57 -1.33
C SER A 280 7.19 23.81 -0.45
N PRO A 281 8.20 23.87 0.42
CA PRO A 281 8.58 25.12 1.07
C PRO A 281 8.89 26.17 0.00
N GLY A 282 8.27 27.34 0.08
CA GLY A 282 8.61 28.44 -0.82
C GLY A 282 10.05 28.91 -0.60
N SER A 283 10.75 29.26 -1.67
CA SER A 283 11.95 30.10 -1.58
C SER A 283 11.63 31.57 -1.32
N ASP A 284 10.35 31.97 -1.34
CA ASP A 284 9.96 33.37 -1.24
C ASP A 284 8.77 33.62 -0.31
N LEU A 285 9.01 34.53 0.63
CA LEU A 285 8.03 35.23 1.48
C LEU A 285 7.00 36.08 0.68
N ILE A 286 6.89 35.88 -0.64
CA ILE A 286 6.11 36.75 -1.54
C ILE A 286 4.62 36.38 -1.60
N PHE A 287 4.21 35.20 -1.14
CA PHE A 287 2.79 34.82 -1.04
C PHE A 287 2.22 34.90 0.38
N ALA A 288 2.95 35.49 1.34
CA ALA A 288 2.48 35.65 2.72
C ALA A 288 1.31 36.65 2.86
N ASN A 289 1.01 37.44 1.81
CA ASN A 289 -0.13 38.34 1.79
C ASN A 289 -0.97 38.01 0.56
N GLY A 290 -2.20 37.56 0.80
CA GLY A 290 -3.07 36.94 -0.19
C GLY A 290 -3.40 37.81 -1.40
N PHE A 291 -3.93 37.12 -2.40
CA PHE A 291 -4.88 37.70 -3.33
C PHE A 291 -6.12 36.82 -3.34
N GLU A 292 -7.25 37.51 -3.27
CA GLU A 292 -8.65 37.06 -3.21
C GLU A 292 -9.05 36.06 -4.29
#